data_AF-A0AA39LRK4-F1
#
_entry.id   AF-A0AA39LRK4-F1
#
_cell.length_a   1.000
_cell.length_b   1.000
_cell.length_c   1.000
_cell.angle_alpha   90.00
_cell.angle_beta   90.00
_cell.angle_gamma   90.00
#
_symmetry.space_group_name_H-M   'P 1'
#
loop_
_entity.id
_entity.type
_entity.pdbx_description
1 polymer ?
#
loop_
_entity_poly.entity_id
_entity_poly.type
_entity_poly.pdbx_seq_one_letter_code
_entity_poly.pdbx_strand_id
1 'polypeptide(L)'
;MDDWTEVDFSALRRMRAPDRPLRVGALETNHDAFNCWRQLPDKPCAKPGAEVEIVKMVLSMLGWNWTMIDLHAEYGIQNEDWGEELPNGTFTGAMGLLQQEKIDLFALTMRITDQRMKAACFSYPLHIFTVGIKYRIIHCK
;
A
#
# COMPACT_ATOMS: atom_id res chain seq x y z
N MET A 1 -18.29 21.46 10.99
CA MET A 1 -18.10 20.65 9.77
C MET A 1 -17.20 21.51 8.92
N ASP A 2 -15.90 21.20 8.92
CA ASP A 2 -14.93 22.03 8.23
C ASP A 2 -15.18 21.95 6.72
N ASP A 3 -15.12 23.12 6.08
CA ASP A 3 -15.35 23.26 4.65
C ASP A 3 -14.10 22.77 3.90
N TRP A 4 -14.18 21.56 3.35
CA TRP A 4 -13.09 20.95 2.59
C TRP A 4 -13.12 21.31 1.09
N THR A 5 -13.92 22.31 0.69
CA THR A 5 -14.00 22.70 -0.73
C THR A 5 -12.80 23.51 -1.23
N GLU A 6 -11.93 23.99 -0.33
CA GLU A 6 -10.73 24.78 -0.65
C GLU A 6 -9.40 24.00 -0.56
N VAL A 7 -9.40 22.67 -0.65
CA VAL A 7 -8.15 21.90 -0.62
C VAL A 7 -7.38 22.06 -1.94
N ASP A 8 -6.37 22.93 -1.94
CA ASP A 8 -5.44 23.07 -3.05
C ASP A 8 -4.43 21.91 -3.10
N PHE A 9 -4.68 20.96 -4.02
CA PHE A 9 -3.77 19.83 -4.27
C PHE A 9 -2.48 20.21 -5.01
N SER A 10 -2.31 21.47 -5.43
CA SER A 10 -1.07 21.92 -6.06
C SER A 10 0.13 21.77 -5.11
N ALA A 11 -0.08 21.96 -3.80
CA ALA A 11 0.93 21.73 -2.78
C ALA A 11 1.37 20.26 -2.72
N LEU A 12 0.42 19.31 -2.85
CA LEU A 12 0.73 17.88 -2.86
C LEU A 12 1.56 17.48 -4.09
N ARG A 13 1.29 18.08 -5.25
CA ARG A 13 2.07 17.84 -6.48
C ARG A 13 3.48 18.43 -6.43
N ARG A 14 3.73 19.40 -5.54
CA ARG A 14 5.07 19.95 -5.29
C ARG A 14 5.89 19.08 -4.35
N MET A 15 5.29 18.06 -3.71
CA MET A 15 6.07 17.08 -2.96
C MET A 15 7.02 16.35 -3.89
N ARG A 16 8.22 16.07 -3.39
CA ARG A 16 9.26 15.39 -4.15
C ARG A 16 8.74 14.06 -4.66
N ALA A 17 8.62 13.93 -5.99
CA ALA A 17 8.32 12.66 -6.62
C ALA A 17 9.49 11.69 -6.42
N PRO A 18 9.22 10.38 -6.27
CA PRO A 18 10.28 9.37 -6.21
C PRO A 18 11.07 9.30 -7.52
N ASP A 19 12.37 9.03 -7.42
CA ASP A 19 13.30 9.00 -8.56
C ASP A 19 13.04 7.82 -9.52
N ARG A 20 12.28 6.81 -9.07
CA ARG A 20 11.82 5.69 -9.88
C ARG A 20 10.32 5.44 -9.66
N PRO A 21 9.62 4.78 -10.61
CA PRO A 21 8.25 4.37 -10.39
C PRO A 21 8.10 3.56 -9.11
N LEU A 22 7.11 3.93 -8.29
CA LEU A 22 6.79 3.20 -7.06
C LEU A 22 6.22 1.82 -7.39
N ARG A 23 6.72 0.82 -6.69
CA ARG A 23 6.28 -0.56 -6.77
C ARG A 23 5.24 -0.81 -5.70
N VAL A 24 3.98 -0.83 -6.10
CA VAL A 24 2.84 -1.00 -5.19
C VAL A 24 2.47 -2.48 -5.12
N GLY A 25 2.80 -3.14 -4.03
CA GLY A 25 2.47 -4.54 -3.78
C GLY A 25 1.02 -4.74 -3.35
N ALA A 26 0.35 -5.74 -3.92
CA ALA A 26 -0.94 -6.23 -3.44
C ALA A 26 -1.06 -7.76 -3.59
N LEU A 27 -1.99 -8.34 -2.83
CA LEU A 27 -2.46 -9.71 -2.98
C LEU A 27 -3.93 -9.69 -3.38
N GLU A 28 -4.37 -10.68 -4.13
CA GLU A 28 -5.78 -10.77 -4.46
C GLU A 28 -6.62 -11.11 -3.23
N THR A 29 -7.65 -10.31 -2.98
CA THR A 29 -8.61 -10.47 -1.89
C THR A 29 -10.01 -10.20 -2.43
N ASN A 30 -11.06 -10.68 -1.75
CA ASN A 30 -12.43 -10.60 -2.30
C ASN A 30 -12.96 -9.17 -2.52
N HIS A 31 -12.46 -8.18 -1.78
CA HIS A 31 -13.01 -6.81 -1.80
C HIS A 31 -11.96 -5.70 -1.92
N ASP A 32 -10.73 -5.94 -1.49
CA ASP A 32 -9.74 -4.87 -1.32
C ASP A 32 -8.78 -4.75 -2.51
N ALA A 33 -8.47 -5.89 -3.16
CA ALA A 33 -7.78 -5.98 -4.44
C ALA A 33 -8.36 -7.15 -5.26
N PHE A 34 -9.32 -6.87 -6.13
CA PHE A 34 -9.98 -7.90 -6.96
C PHE A 34 -10.11 -7.46 -8.41
N ASN A 35 -10.43 -8.41 -9.30
CA ASN A 35 -10.73 -8.16 -10.70
C ASN A 35 -9.52 -7.62 -11.51
N CYS A 36 -9.51 -6.34 -11.90
CA CYS A 36 -8.57 -5.81 -12.91
C CYS A 36 -7.42 -4.98 -12.34
N TRP A 37 -7.20 -4.99 -11.02
CA TRP A 37 -6.21 -4.13 -10.36
C TRP A 37 -4.79 -4.26 -10.91
N ARG A 38 -4.40 -5.47 -11.35
CA ARG A 38 -3.07 -5.78 -11.93
C ARG A 38 -2.73 -4.94 -13.16
N GLN A 39 -3.73 -4.35 -13.80
CA GLN A 39 -3.55 -3.55 -15.00
C GLN A 39 -3.31 -2.07 -14.70
N LEU A 40 -3.42 -1.65 -13.44
CA LEU A 40 -3.19 -0.26 -13.04
C LEU A 40 -1.69 0.07 -12.92
N PRO A 41 -1.29 1.33 -13.19
CA PRO A 41 -2.12 2.42 -13.73
C PRO A 41 -2.30 2.37 -15.26
N ASP A 42 -1.62 1.45 -15.94
CA ASP A 42 -1.49 1.44 -17.41
C ASP A 42 -2.83 1.31 -18.17
N LYS A 43 -3.79 0.59 -17.60
CA LYS A 43 -5.14 0.44 -18.18
C LYS A 43 -6.22 0.79 -17.16
N PRO A 44 -7.32 1.42 -17.59
CA PRO A 44 -8.46 1.69 -16.72
C PRO A 44 -9.01 0.42 -16.10
N CYS A 45 -9.21 0.45 -14.78
CA CYS A 45 -9.90 -0.60 -14.05
C CYS A 45 -11.08 0.02 -13.30
N ALA A 46 -12.31 -0.41 -13.64
CA ALA A 46 -13.54 0.16 -13.09
C ALA A 46 -13.78 -0.27 -11.63
N LYS A 47 -13.31 -1.44 -11.25
CA LYS A 47 -13.47 -2.02 -9.90
C LYS A 47 -12.20 -2.78 -9.52
N PRO A 48 -11.12 -2.09 -9.11
CA PRO A 48 -9.88 -2.74 -8.70
C PRO A 48 -9.91 -3.29 -7.27
N GLY A 49 -10.92 -2.93 -6.48
CA GLY A 49 -10.97 -3.20 -5.05
C GLY A 49 -10.93 -1.91 -4.24
N ALA A 50 -11.50 -1.94 -3.04
CA ALA A 50 -11.68 -0.76 -2.21
C ALA A 50 -10.34 -0.10 -1.86
N GLU A 51 -9.39 -0.90 -1.37
CA GLU A 51 -8.10 -0.38 -0.94
C GLU A 51 -7.23 0.01 -2.14
N VAL A 52 -7.24 -0.77 -3.22
CA VAL A 52 -6.52 -0.38 -4.45
C VAL A 52 -7.07 0.92 -5.04
N GLU A 53 -8.39 1.15 -5.02
CA GLU A 53 -8.97 2.42 -5.49
C GLU A 53 -8.45 3.60 -4.68
N ILE A 54 -8.32 3.46 -3.36
CA ILE A 54 -7.71 4.50 -2.50
C ILE A 54 -6.25 4.74 -2.90
N VAL A 55 -5.45 3.69 -3.18
CA VAL A 55 -4.05 3.87 -3.63
C VAL A 55 -4.02 4.66 -4.93
N LYS A 56 -4.82 4.24 -5.90
CA LYS A 56 -4.93 4.88 -7.21
C LYS A 56 -5.30 6.36 -7.06
N MET A 57 -6.32 6.68 -6.27
CA MET A 57 -6.72 8.07 -6.01
C MET A 57 -5.56 8.90 -5.46
N VAL A 58 -4.90 8.41 -4.40
CA VAL A 58 -3.77 9.13 -3.76
C VAL A 58 -2.62 9.33 -4.76
N LEU A 59 -2.15 8.27 -5.43
CA LEU A 59 -1.02 8.38 -6.35
C LEU A 59 -1.36 9.24 -7.58
N SER A 60 -2.61 9.23 -8.05
CA SER A 60 -3.08 10.15 -9.09
C SER A 60 -3.11 11.61 -8.63
N MET A 61 -3.50 11.89 -7.38
CA MET A 61 -3.46 13.24 -6.83
C MET A 61 -2.03 13.78 -6.70
N LEU A 62 -1.10 12.91 -6.29
CA LEU A 62 0.32 13.21 -6.19
C LEU A 62 1.00 13.36 -7.56
N GLY A 63 0.45 12.75 -8.61
CA GLY A 63 1.06 12.74 -9.94
C GLY A 63 2.34 11.91 -9.99
N TRP A 64 2.48 10.92 -9.10
CA TRP A 64 3.66 10.06 -9.04
C TRP A 64 3.53 8.90 -10.01
N ASN A 65 4.66 8.44 -10.57
CA ASN A 65 4.71 7.23 -11.38
C ASN A 65 4.71 5.99 -10.47
N TRP A 66 3.93 4.97 -10.82
CA TRP A 66 3.82 3.74 -10.05
C TRP A 66 3.38 2.56 -10.91
N THR A 67 3.52 1.36 -10.38
CA THR A 67 3.09 0.11 -11.00
C THR A 67 2.58 -0.85 -9.93
N MET A 68 1.58 -1.67 -10.28
CA MET A 68 1.11 -2.73 -9.42
C MET A 68 2.01 -3.96 -9.51
N ILE A 69 2.35 -4.52 -8.34
CA ILE A 69 3.11 -5.74 -8.19
C ILE A 69 2.19 -6.80 -7.56
N ASP A 70 1.94 -7.88 -8.29
CA ASP A 70 1.25 -9.05 -7.75
C ASP A 70 2.22 -9.89 -6.92
N LEU A 71 2.06 -9.81 -5.60
CA LEU A 71 2.96 -10.49 -4.68
C LEU A 71 2.84 -12.02 -4.76
N HIS A 72 1.67 -12.52 -5.16
CA HIS A 72 1.48 -13.94 -5.37
C HIS A 72 2.21 -14.40 -6.65
N ALA A 73 1.99 -13.69 -7.75
CA ALA A 73 2.58 -14.06 -9.04
C ALA A 73 4.11 -13.86 -9.08
N GLU A 74 4.62 -12.77 -8.50
CA GLU A 74 6.04 -12.39 -8.58
C GLU A 74 6.90 -13.06 -7.49
N TYR A 75 6.36 -13.22 -6.28
CA TYR A 75 7.13 -13.71 -5.12
C TYR A 75 6.57 -14.98 -4.51
N GLY A 76 5.49 -15.55 -5.06
CA GLY A 76 4.90 -16.79 -4.56
C GLY A 76 4.21 -16.65 -3.20
N ILE A 77 3.88 -15.43 -2.75
CA ILE A 77 3.22 -15.22 -1.45
C ILE A 77 1.83 -15.88 -1.47
N GLN A 78 1.59 -16.78 -0.50
CA GLN A 78 0.35 -17.54 -0.35
C GLN A 78 -0.45 -17.06 0.87
N ASN A 79 -1.75 -17.40 0.93
CA ASN A 79 -2.60 -17.32 2.13
C ASN A 79 -2.58 -15.97 2.86
N GLU A 80 -2.51 -14.85 2.13
CA GLU A 80 -2.51 -13.53 2.76
C GLU A 80 -1.39 -13.36 3.81
N ASP A 81 -0.19 -13.88 3.54
CA ASP A 81 0.98 -13.65 4.41
C ASP A 81 1.38 -12.16 4.41
N TRP A 82 0.82 -11.43 5.37
CA TRP A 82 1.11 -10.02 5.63
C TRP A 82 2.49 -9.82 6.26
N GLY A 83 3.10 -10.88 6.81
CA GLY A 83 4.43 -10.89 7.38
C GLY A 83 4.46 -11.09 8.89
N GLU A 84 5.07 -12.19 9.30
CA GLU A 84 5.42 -12.56 10.67
C GLU A 84 6.88 -12.19 10.94
N GLU A 85 7.17 -11.70 12.14
CA GLU A 85 8.54 -11.42 12.56
C GLU A 85 9.26 -12.74 12.87
N LEU A 86 10.41 -12.93 12.25
CA LEU A 86 11.30 -14.06 12.48
C LEU A 86 12.28 -13.76 13.63
N PRO A 87 12.88 -14.78 14.27
CA PRO A 87 13.80 -14.58 15.41
C PRO A 87 15.02 -13.68 15.12
N ASN A 88 15.36 -13.48 13.85
CA ASN A 88 16.46 -12.62 13.42
C ASN A 88 16.04 -11.15 13.17
N GLY A 89 14.79 -10.78 13.47
CA GLY A 89 14.25 -9.43 13.25
C GLY A 89 13.90 -9.12 11.79
N THR A 90 13.90 -10.12 10.92
CA THR A 90 13.37 -10.01 9.55
C THR A 90 11.91 -10.46 9.50
N PHE A 91 11.20 -10.11 8.43
CA PHE A 91 9.80 -10.48 8.27
C PHE A 91 9.57 -11.43 7.09
N THR A 92 8.55 -12.29 7.19
CA THR A 92 7.98 -13.01 6.04
C THR A 92 7.05 -12.10 5.23
N GLY A 93 6.43 -12.64 4.17
CA GLY A 93 5.29 -12.01 3.53
C GLY A 93 5.54 -10.61 2.95
N ALA A 94 4.46 -9.83 2.91
CA ALA A 94 4.50 -8.45 2.42
C ALA A 94 5.47 -7.56 3.22
N MET A 95 5.52 -7.68 4.56
CA MET A 95 6.48 -6.94 5.39
C MET A 95 7.93 -7.24 5.03
N GLY A 96 8.26 -8.52 4.77
CA GLY A 96 9.60 -8.91 4.33
C GLY A 96 10.00 -8.27 3.01
N LEU A 97 9.05 -8.19 2.07
CA LEU A 97 9.27 -7.54 0.77
C LEU A 97 9.47 -6.02 0.91
N LEU A 98 8.76 -5.37 1.83
CA LEU A 98 8.97 -3.95 2.17
C LEU A 98 10.34 -3.73 2.83
N GLN A 99 10.72 -4.59 3.77
CA GLN A 99 12.02 -4.52 4.47
C GLN A 99 13.20 -4.71 3.50
N GLN A 100 13.01 -5.53 2.47
CA GLN A 100 14.00 -5.82 1.42
C GLN A 100 13.94 -4.83 0.24
N GLU A 101 13.10 -3.79 0.31
CA GLU A 101 12.92 -2.79 -0.76
C GLU A 101 12.48 -3.39 -2.11
N LYS A 102 11.81 -4.55 -2.09
CA LYS A 102 11.25 -5.20 -3.29
C LYS A 102 9.94 -4.55 -3.73
N ILE A 103 9.22 -3.97 -2.77
CA ILE A 103 8.05 -3.09 -2.98
C ILE A 103 8.21 -1.84 -2.12
N ASP A 104 7.61 -0.73 -2.55
CA ASP A 104 7.71 0.58 -1.90
C ASP A 104 6.44 0.96 -1.14
N LEU A 105 5.31 0.37 -1.54
CA LEU A 105 4.01 0.61 -0.93
C LEU A 105 3.28 -0.72 -0.88
N PHE A 106 2.61 -0.99 0.23
CA PHE A 106 1.70 -2.12 0.30
C PHE A 106 0.27 -1.61 0.26
N ALA A 107 -0.49 -2.00 -0.77
CA ALA A 107 -1.80 -1.43 -1.05
C ALA A 107 -2.83 -1.75 0.02
N LEU A 108 -2.69 -2.93 0.64
CA LEU A 108 -3.71 -3.49 1.50
C LEU A 108 -3.53 -3.10 2.97
N THR A 109 -4.62 -3.10 3.73
CA THR A 109 -4.60 -2.77 5.14
C THR A 109 -4.04 -3.90 5.97
N MET A 110 -3.10 -3.54 6.82
CA MET A 110 -2.37 -4.43 7.70
C MET A 110 -2.46 -3.93 9.14
N ARG A 111 -2.54 -4.86 10.10
CA ARG A 111 -2.50 -4.49 11.52
C ARG A 111 -1.17 -3.82 11.87
N ILE A 112 -1.21 -2.63 12.47
CA ILE A 112 -0.02 -2.02 13.07
C ILE A 112 0.29 -2.71 14.39
N THR A 113 1.57 -3.03 14.55
CA THR A 113 2.17 -3.46 15.80
C THR A 113 3.49 -2.73 15.98
N ASP A 114 3.97 -2.62 17.21
CA ASP A 114 5.27 -1.99 17.50
C ASP A 114 6.41 -2.67 16.74
N GLN A 115 6.32 -3.98 16.51
CA GLN A 115 7.28 -4.74 15.73
C GLN A 115 7.31 -4.30 14.27
N ARG A 116 6.13 -4.19 13.63
CA ARG A 116 6.05 -3.78 12.21
C ARG A 116 6.45 -2.32 12.01
N MET A 117 6.15 -1.44 12.96
CA MET A 117 6.58 -0.04 12.93
C MET A 117 8.10 0.14 12.94
N LYS A 118 8.86 -0.85 13.41
CA LYS A 118 10.33 -0.84 13.34
C LYS A 118 10.86 -1.20 11.94
N ALA A 119 10.06 -1.90 11.13
CA ALA A 119 10.47 -2.41 9.82
C ALA A 119 9.89 -1.63 8.64
N ALA A 120 8.76 -0.93 8.83
CA ALA A 120 8.16 -0.09 7.81
C ALA A 120 7.37 1.07 8.44
N CYS A 121 7.17 2.14 7.68
CA CYS A 121 6.33 3.24 8.10
C CYS A 121 4.87 3.01 7.71
N PHE A 122 3.96 3.54 8.50
CA PHE A 122 2.54 3.40 8.27
C PHE A 122 1.89 4.78 8.18
N SER A 123 0.91 4.88 7.29
CA SER A 123 -0.03 6.00 7.26
C SER A 123 -0.95 5.97 8.50
N TYR A 124 -1.71 7.05 8.69
CA TYR A 124 -2.81 7.07 9.67
C TYR A 124 -3.87 6.00 9.31
N PRO A 125 -4.59 5.39 10.28
CA PRO A 125 -5.43 4.24 9.99
C PRO A 125 -6.61 4.63 9.12
N LEU A 126 -6.85 3.79 8.12
CA LEU A 126 -8.05 3.87 7.28
C LEU A 126 -9.22 3.11 7.93
N HIS A 127 -8.93 2.11 8.78
CA HIS A 127 -9.94 1.36 9.53
C HIS A 127 -9.55 1.20 11.00
N ILE A 128 -10.45 1.62 11.89
CA ILE A 128 -10.36 1.40 13.34
C ILE A 128 -11.43 0.38 13.73
N PHE A 129 -11.02 -0.84 14.06
CA PHE A 129 -11.93 -1.83 14.64
C PHE A 129 -11.73 -1.88 16.15
N THR A 130 -12.80 -2.11 16.91
CA THR A 130 -12.80 -2.15 18.38
C THR A 130 -11.92 -3.24 18.99
N VAL A 131 -11.32 -4.12 18.17
CA VAL A 131 -10.41 -5.20 18.60
C VAL A 131 -9.04 -5.16 17.87
N GLY A 132 -8.73 -4.08 17.15
CA GLY A 132 -7.45 -3.90 16.48
C GLY A 132 -7.49 -2.87 15.37
N ILE A 133 -6.36 -2.21 15.13
CA ILE A 133 -6.28 -1.12 14.16
C ILE A 133 -5.53 -1.61 12.90
N LYS A 134 -6.11 -1.41 11.70
CA LYS A 134 -5.53 -1.78 10.39
C LYS A 134 -5.20 -0.53 9.56
N TYR A 135 -4.04 -0.51 8.89
CA TYR A 135 -3.44 0.67 8.26
C TYR A 135 -2.66 0.29 6.99
N ARG A 136 -2.39 1.28 6.13
CA ARG A 136 -1.57 1.13 4.93
C ARG A 136 -0.10 1.45 5.21
N ILE A 137 0.80 0.67 4.63
CA ILE A 137 2.25 0.82 4.76
C ILE A 137 2.78 1.73 3.66
N ILE A 138 3.54 2.75 4.05
CA ILE A 138 4.36 3.57 3.17
C ILE A 138 5.82 3.24 3.50
N HIS A 139 6.60 2.74 2.55
CA HIS A 139 8.04 2.61 2.79
C HIS A 139 8.62 4.04 2.93
N CYS A 140 9.24 4.34 4.07
CA CYS A 140 9.96 5.60 4.25
C CYS A 140 11.45 5.33 4.40
N LYS A 141 12.23 6.03 3.57
CA LYS A 141 13.58 6.49 3.87
C LYS A 141 13.60 8.00 3.70
#